data_AF-A0A9X3JFE9-F1
#
_entry.id   AF-A0A9X3JFE9-F1
#
_cell.length_a   1.000
_cell.length_b   1.000
_cell.length_c   1.000
_cell.angle_alpha   90.00
_cell.angle_beta   90.00
_cell.angle_gamma   90.00
#
_symmetry.space_group_name_H-M   'P 1'
#
loop_
_entity.id
_entity.type
_entity.pdbx_description
1 polymer ?
#
loop_
_entity_poly.entity_id
_entity_poly.type
_entity_poly.pdbx_seq_one_letter_code
_entity_poly.pdbx_strand_id
1 'polypeptide(L)'
;MEELIPNPGNCLASRKLLEEDGHILWAWREKPLMPSDSGWRFLSDKDTDLTILPEERMLMVSLNEIFEIEPMVAGIYWYPIGADFQFFSQVDNKHFVYNDSFDKVELASSLDRIPSDSEVFKAHFPQYKPPKVSGKQEKVLIARVPEIKPTKKKAKEDTEETAEAKDLDNKRDQASKHTYIPSIDDTVTLSGAELKLLADAKEEVEGVLKLWQSELKGQPDNNELYVITGLLLGYLGIRNIEVPLEWATRRNLIVNTFYQAYQVSQEKTKLYIESYENRRDNPKYLAEIQIIRYGRAMYEWYWQNNTALIKEQFSHLIDHYTD
;
A
#
# COMPACT_ATOMS: atom_id res chain seq x y z
N MET A 1 2.35 4.51 -23.82
CA MET A 1 2.12 5.85 -23.25
C MET A 1 3.47 6.44 -22.89
N GLU A 2 3.70 7.73 -23.17
CA GLU A 2 4.89 8.43 -22.64
C GLU A 2 4.69 8.62 -21.12
N GLU A 3 5.71 8.31 -20.32
CA GLU A 3 5.68 8.53 -18.86
C GLU A 3 5.75 10.03 -18.55
N LEU A 4 4.75 10.58 -17.84
CA LEU A 4 4.71 11.99 -17.40
C LEU A 4 5.81 12.31 -16.38
N ILE A 5 6.12 11.35 -15.50
CA ILE A 5 7.18 11.42 -14.50
C ILE A 5 7.89 10.06 -14.50
N PRO A 6 9.23 10.00 -14.69
CA PRO A 6 9.95 8.74 -14.67
C PRO A 6 9.93 8.09 -13.29
N ASN A 7 9.47 6.83 -13.20
CA ASN A 7 9.38 6.05 -11.96
C ASN A 7 8.75 6.84 -10.78
N PRO A 8 7.48 7.25 -10.87
CA PRO A 8 6.84 8.11 -9.87
C PRO A 8 6.58 7.40 -8.53
N GLY A 9 6.78 6.08 -8.49
CA GLY A 9 6.43 5.25 -7.35
C GLY A 9 4.94 4.94 -7.31
N ASN A 10 4.50 4.53 -6.13
CA ASN A 10 3.14 4.13 -5.81
C ASN A 10 2.49 5.16 -4.89
N CYS A 11 1.18 5.09 -4.76
CA CYS A 11 0.37 5.92 -3.87
C CYS A 11 -0.78 5.08 -3.31
N LEU A 12 -1.43 5.56 -2.25
CA LEU A 12 -2.73 4.99 -1.85
C LEU A 12 -3.85 5.79 -2.49
N ALA A 13 -4.76 5.13 -3.16
CA ALA A 13 -5.94 5.75 -3.76
C ALA A 13 -7.21 5.02 -3.31
N SER A 14 -8.32 5.74 -3.16
CA SER A 14 -9.57 5.07 -2.81
C SER A 14 -10.06 4.18 -3.94
N ARG A 15 -10.67 3.05 -3.58
CA ARG A 15 -11.31 2.14 -4.54
C ARG A 15 -12.34 2.87 -5.39
N LYS A 16 -13.06 3.83 -4.81
CA LYS A 16 -14.05 4.64 -5.54
C LYS A 16 -13.42 5.50 -6.63
N LEU A 17 -12.20 6.00 -6.41
CA LEU A 17 -11.45 6.72 -7.44
C LEU A 17 -11.07 5.77 -8.59
N LEU A 18 -10.74 4.52 -8.28
CA LEU A 18 -10.22 3.55 -9.24
C LEU A 18 -11.32 2.80 -10.02
N GLU A 19 -12.44 2.48 -9.38
CA GLU A 19 -13.43 1.51 -9.90
C GLU A 19 -14.83 2.11 -10.21
N GLU A 20 -15.19 3.26 -9.63
CA GLU A 20 -16.58 3.77 -9.66
C GLU A 20 -16.77 5.05 -10.51
N ASP A 21 -15.94 5.30 -11.53
CA ASP A 21 -15.89 6.58 -12.27
C ASP A 21 -15.78 7.79 -11.32
N GLY A 22 -15.05 7.64 -10.21
CA GLY A 22 -14.80 8.73 -9.27
C GLY A 22 -13.88 9.80 -9.85
N HIS A 23 -14.05 11.04 -9.44
CA HIS A 23 -13.10 12.10 -9.75
C HIS A 23 -12.25 12.41 -8.52
N ILE A 24 -10.99 12.80 -8.71
CA ILE A 24 -10.17 13.25 -7.58
C ILE A 24 -10.86 14.43 -6.92
N LEU A 25 -11.02 14.37 -5.60
CA LEU A 25 -11.47 15.49 -4.78
C LEU A 25 -10.36 15.95 -3.83
N TRP A 26 -9.59 15.00 -3.28
CA TRP A 26 -8.62 15.29 -2.24
C TRP A 26 -7.31 14.57 -2.56
N ALA A 27 -6.20 15.31 -2.52
CA ALA A 27 -4.86 14.79 -2.59
C ALA A 27 -4.02 15.31 -1.41
N TRP A 28 -3.41 14.44 -0.62
CA TRP A 28 -2.44 14.85 0.39
C TRP A 28 -1.19 13.99 0.34
N ARG A 29 -0.09 14.53 0.88
CA ARG A 29 1.20 13.87 0.92
C ARG A 29 1.65 13.66 2.36
N GLU A 30 1.71 12.43 2.78
CA GLU A 30 2.25 12.03 4.08
C GLU A 30 3.65 11.44 3.93
N LYS A 31 4.26 11.08 5.06
CA LYS A 31 5.54 10.38 5.05
C LYS A 31 5.35 9.03 4.34
N PRO A 32 6.14 8.72 3.30
CA PRO A 32 6.10 7.41 2.65
C PRO A 32 6.13 6.25 3.64
N LEU A 33 5.27 5.26 3.42
CA LEU A 33 5.22 4.03 4.22
C LEU A 33 6.33 3.05 3.82
N MET A 34 6.79 3.12 2.57
CA MET A 34 7.79 2.24 1.98
C MET A 34 8.57 2.98 0.88
N PRO A 35 9.75 2.51 0.43
CA PRO A 35 10.55 3.20 -0.60
C PRO A 35 9.83 3.38 -1.94
N SER A 36 8.93 2.46 -2.28
CA SER A 36 8.11 2.57 -3.49
C SER A 36 6.94 3.53 -3.31
N ASP A 37 6.54 3.87 -2.08
CA ASP A 37 5.47 4.81 -1.78
C ASP A 37 5.98 6.25 -1.96
N SER A 38 5.31 7.01 -2.80
CA SER A 38 5.59 8.43 -3.04
C SER A 38 5.16 9.32 -1.86
N GLY A 39 4.35 8.77 -0.94
CA GLY A 39 3.67 9.48 0.14
C GLY A 39 2.33 10.09 -0.29
N TRP A 40 1.98 10.05 -1.58
CA TRP A 40 0.72 10.60 -2.07
C TRP A 40 -0.47 9.73 -1.73
N ARG A 41 -1.58 10.38 -1.42
CA ARG A 41 -2.87 9.79 -1.10
C ARG A 41 -3.96 10.49 -1.88
N PHE A 42 -4.91 9.74 -2.43
CA PHE A 42 -5.99 10.29 -3.25
C PHE A 42 -7.35 9.75 -2.84
N LEU A 43 -8.32 10.65 -2.70
CA LEU A 43 -9.73 10.32 -2.50
C LEU A 43 -10.60 10.86 -3.63
N SER A 44 -11.70 10.16 -3.83
CA SER A 44 -12.74 10.47 -4.79
C SER A 44 -13.75 11.49 -4.24
N ASP A 45 -14.41 12.24 -5.11
CA ASP A 45 -15.58 13.06 -4.80
C ASP A 45 -16.79 12.25 -4.31
N LYS A 46 -16.78 10.94 -4.58
CA LYS A 46 -17.77 9.98 -4.08
C LYS A 46 -17.43 9.43 -2.71
N ASP A 47 -16.26 9.76 -2.17
CA ASP A 47 -15.89 9.37 -0.83
C ASP A 47 -16.59 10.24 0.23
N THR A 48 -16.97 9.59 1.32
CA THR A 48 -17.62 10.19 2.50
C THR A 48 -16.90 9.67 3.74
N ASP A 49 -17.04 10.33 4.88
CA ASP A 49 -16.44 9.86 6.14
C ASP A 49 -16.81 8.40 6.48
N LEU A 50 -18.03 7.98 6.11
CA LEU A 50 -18.51 6.60 6.26
C LEU A 50 -17.90 5.62 5.25
N THR A 51 -17.33 6.13 4.16
CA THR A 51 -16.67 5.34 3.12
C THR A 51 -15.16 5.42 3.06
N ILE A 52 -14.53 6.30 3.84
CA ILE A 52 -13.07 6.43 3.93
C ILE A 52 -12.49 5.54 5.05
N LEU A 53 -13.34 5.02 5.95
CA LEU A 53 -12.90 4.39 7.22
C LEU A 53 -13.00 2.84 7.32
N PRO A 54 -12.86 2.08 6.23
CA PRO A 54 -12.10 0.81 6.31
C PRO A 54 -10.84 0.79 5.44
N GLU A 55 -9.80 0.13 5.96
CA GLU A 55 -8.57 -0.22 5.23
C GLU A 55 -8.79 -0.97 3.90
N GLU A 56 -9.95 -1.62 3.76
CA GLU A 56 -10.35 -2.32 2.55
C GLU A 56 -10.65 -1.39 1.37
N ARG A 57 -10.63 -0.06 1.55
CA ARG A 57 -11.07 0.89 0.52
C ARG A 57 -9.96 1.79 -0.02
N MET A 58 -8.74 1.69 0.49
CA MET A 58 -7.56 2.36 -0.10
C MET A 58 -6.64 1.29 -0.70
N LEU A 59 -6.24 1.47 -1.94
CA LEU A 59 -5.40 0.54 -2.70
C LEU A 59 -4.07 1.19 -3.00
N MET A 60 -2.99 0.43 -2.81
CA MET A 60 -1.68 0.81 -3.31
C MET A 60 -1.65 0.60 -4.82
N VAL A 61 -1.49 1.67 -5.57
CA VAL A 61 -1.48 1.66 -7.05
C VAL A 61 -0.31 2.47 -7.57
N SER A 62 0.07 2.22 -8.81
CA SER A 62 1.08 3.05 -9.48
C SER A 62 0.56 4.48 -9.62
N LEU A 63 1.40 5.48 -9.36
CA LEU A 63 1.03 6.87 -9.63
C LEU A 63 0.71 7.12 -11.11
N ASN A 64 1.23 6.29 -12.01
CA ASN A 64 0.85 6.35 -13.42
C ASN A 64 -0.64 6.08 -13.64
N GLU A 65 -1.27 5.20 -12.86
CA GLU A 65 -2.72 4.96 -12.93
C GLU A 65 -3.50 6.21 -12.52
N ILE A 66 -3.00 6.95 -11.53
CA ILE A 66 -3.60 8.22 -11.11
C ILE A 66 -3.40 9.30 -12.18
N PHE A 67 -2.26 9.34 -12.85
CA PHE A 67 -2.03 10.25 -13.97
C PHE A 67 -2.94 9.96 -15.17
N GLU A 68 -3.32 8.71 -15.39
CA GLU A 68 -4.30 8.32 -16.40
C GLU A 68 -5.71 8.80 -16.03
N ILE A 69 -6.07 8.76 -14.73
CA ILE A 69 -7.36 9.27 -14.23
C ILE A 69 -7.42 10.81 -14.30
N GLU A 70 -6.39 11.50 -13.80
CA GLU A 70 -6.31 12.96 -13.82
C GLU A 70 -4.85 13.44 -14.02
N PRO A 71 -4.46 13.83 -15.25
CA PRO A 71 -3.10 14.24 -15.56
C PRO A 71 -2.58 15.45 -14.77
N MET A 72 -3.47 16.30 -14.23
CA MET A 72 -3.06 17.47 -13.44
C MET A 72 -2.32 17.10 -12.15
N VAL A 73 -2.47 15.85 -11.67
CA VAL A 73 -1.73 15.32 -10.51
C VAL A 73 -0.21 15.37 -10.71
N ALA A 74 0.27 15.24 -11.95
CA ALA A 74 1.70 15.37 -12.25
C ALA A 74 2.26 16.75 -11.84
N GLY A 75 1.42 17.79 -11.88
CA GLY A 75 1.80 19.15 -11.48
C GLY A 75 1.91 19.36 -9.97
N ILE A 76 1.33 18.49 -9.15
CA ILE A 76 1.48 18.55 -7.68
C ILE A 76 2.52 17.56 -7.16
N TYR A 77 2.94 16.57 -7.95
CA TYR A 77 3.81 15.46 -7.52
C TYR A 77 5.06 15.90 -6.75
N TRP A 78 5.68 17.02 -7.14
CA TRP A 78 6.93 17.51 -6.56
C TRP A 78 6.76 18.20 -5.20
N TYR A 79 5.52 18.53 -4.80
CA TYR A 79 5.26 19.22 -3.53
C TYR A 79 5.71 18.40 -2.31
N PRO A 80 6.20 19.06 -1.25
CA PRO A 80 6.79 18.37 -0.09
C PRO A 80 5.76 17.56 0.71
N ILE A 81 6.27 16.69 1.59
CA ILE A 81 5.47 16.02 2.63
C ILE A 81 4.78 17.09 3.49
N GLY A 82 3.52 16.85 3.82
CA GLY A 82 2.63 17.82 4.47
C GLY A 82 1.73 18.57 3.48
N ALA A 83 1.88 18.34 2.17
CA ALA A 83 0.96 18.89 1.18
C ALA A 83 -0.46 18.36 1.39
N ASP A 84 -1.45 19.25 1.31
CA ASP A 84 -2.86 18.94 1.55
C ASP A 84 -3.74 19.80 0.63
N PHE A 85 -4.31 19.16 -0.41
CA PHE A 85 -4.96 19.84 -1.52
C PHE A 85 -6.35 19.30 -1.82
N GLN A 86 -7.28 20.20 -2.14
CA GLN A 86 -8.53 19.83 -2.80
C GLN A 86 -8.42 20.06 -4.30
N PHE A 87 -9.08 19.20 -5.08
CA PHE A 87 -9.19 19.34 -6.53
C PHE A 87 -10.55 19.94 -6.89
N PHE A 88 -10.51 21.08 -7.56
CA PHE A 88 -11.70 21.74 -8.09
C PHE A 88 -11.84 21.38 -9.57
N SER A 89 -12.97 20.78 -9.95
CA SER A 89 -13.25 20.36 -11.33
C SER A 89 -14.59 20.95 -11.80
N GLN A 90 -14.52 22.02 -12.58
CA GLN A 90 -15.63 22.50 -13.41
C GLN A 90 -15.24 22.39 -14.89
N VAL A 91 -16.24 22.33 -15.78
CA VAL A 91 -16.12 22.01 -17.22
C VAL A 91 -14.96 22.71 -17.94
N ASP A 92 -14.59 23.94 -17.53
CA ASP A 92 -13.46 24.71 -18.09
C ASP A 92 -12.47 25.26 -17.05
N ASN A 93 -12.55 24.84 -15.79
CA ASN A 93 -11.71 25.36 -14.71
C ASN A 93 -11.32 24.26 -13.73
N LYS A 94 -10.29 23.51 -14.11
CA LYS A 94 -9.64 22.51 -13.25
C LYS A 94 -8.42 23.10 -12.56
N HIS A 95 -8.33 22.96 -11.25
CA HIS A 95 -7.15 23.36 -10.49
C HIS A 95 -7.14 22.73 -9.10
N PHE A 96 -5.95 22.65 -8.50
CA PHE A 96 -5.80 22.34 -7.09
C PHE A 96 -5.85 23.63 -6.25
N VAL A 97 -6.36 23.50 -5.03
CA VAL A 97 -6.33 24.53 -3.99
C VAL A 97 -5.79 23.93 -2.70
N TYR A 98 -5.17 24.74 -1.85
CA TYR A 98 -4.80 24.33 -0.49
C TYR A 98 -6.05 24.07 0.33
N ASN A 99 -6.09 22.93 1.04
CA ASN A 99 -7.28 22.45 1.74
C ASN A 99 -7.79 23.42 2.84
N ASP A 100 -6.89 24.13 3.49
CA ASP A 100 -7.17 25.00 4.64
C ASP A 100 -7.56 26.45 4.27
N SER A 101 -6.98 26.96 3.19
CA SER A 101 -7.03 28.37 2.78
C SER A 101 -7.80 28.58 1.48
N PHE A 102 -8.00 27.52 0.69
CA PHE A 102 -8.54 27.55 -0.67
C PHE A 102 -7.74 28.41 -1.66
N ASP A 103 -6.51 28.78 -1.30
CA ASP A 103 -5.59 29.45 -2.22
C ASP A 103 -5.24 28.50 -3.37
N LYS A 104 -5.10 29.05 -4.59
CA LYS A 104 -4.78 28.25 -5.77
C LYS A 104 -3.36 27.70 -5.68
N VAL A 105 -3.21 26.40 -5.93
CA VAL A 105 -1.90 25.74 -6.02
C VAL A 105 -1.29 26.01 -7.40
N GLU A 106 -0.07 26.53 -7.42
CA GLU A 106 0.74 26.67 -8.63
C GLU A 106 1.39 25.33 -8.97
N LEU A 107 1.16 24.80 -10.17
CA LEU A 107 1.71 23.50 -10.59
C LEU A 107 3.22 23.58 -10.85
N ALA A 108 3.95 22.56 -10.41
CA ALA A 108 5.39 22.41 -10.61
C ALA A 108 5.67 21.32 -11.64
N SER A 109 6.47 21.62 -12.67
CA SER A 109 6.89 20.64 -13.67
C SER A 109 8.05 19.74 -13.21
N SER A 110 8.79 20.18 -12.18
CA SER A 110 9.96 19.52 -11.65
C SER A 110 10.27 20.04 -10.24
N LEU A 111 11.13 19.33 -9.50
CA LEU A 111 11.51 19.69 -8.13
C LEU A 111 12.14 21.09 -8.02
N ASP A 112 12.92 21.51 -9.03
CA ASP A 112 13.53 22.85 -9.13
C ASP A 112 12.55 23.95 -9.56
N ARG A 113 11.34 23.58 -9.97
CA ARG A 113 10.27 24.49 -10.44
C ARG A 113 9.11 24.61 -9.46
N ILE A 114 9.29 24.13 -8.23
CA ILE A 114 8.36 24.40 -7.13
C ILE A 114 8.34 25.92 -6.87
N PRO A 115 7.16 26.52 -6.65
CA PRO A 115 6.99 27.96 -6.41
C PRO A 115 7.47 28.36 -5.00
N SER A 116 8.66 27.92 -4.59
CA SER A 116 9.19 28.08 -3.24
C SER A 116 9.39 29.54 -2.81
N ASP A 117 9.38 30.47 -3.76
CA ASP A 117 9.44 31.91 -3.52
C ASP A 117 8.07 32.57 -3.30
N SER A 118 6.98 31.91 -3.69
CA SER A 118 5.60 32.40 -3.55
C SER A 118 5.23 32.56 -2.08
N GLU A 119 4.54 33.66 -1.75
CA GLU A 119 4.06 33.92 -0.38
C GLU A 119 3.09 32.83 0.08
N VAL A 120 2.22 32.37 -0.82
CA VAL A 120 1.28 31.28 -0.58
C VAL A 120 2.03 29.99 -0.25
N PHE A 121 3.03 29.63 -1.05
CA PHE A 121 3.83 28.42 -0.78
C PHE A 121 4.57 28.50 0.56
N LYS A 122 5.17 29.65 0.87
CA LYS A 122 5.91 29.87 2.12
C LYS A 122 5.01 29.80 3.35
N ALA A 123 3.75 30.25 3.23
CA ALA A 123 2.77 30.14 4.30
C ALA A 123 2.46 28.68 4.65
N HIS A 124 2.32 27.83 3.63
CA HIS A 124 2.00 26.40 3.79
C HIS A 124 3.21 25.53 4.13
N PHE A 125 4.41 25.90 3.67
CA PHE A 125 5.65 25.15 3.89
C PHE A 125 6.78 26.02 4.46
N PRO A 126 6.60 26.62 5.65
CA PRO A 126 7.56 27.59 6.21
C PRO A 126 8.94 26.98 6.53
N GLN A 127 8.99 25.66 6.72
CA GLN A 127 10.22 24.93 6.99
C GLN A 127 10.86 24.31 5.74
N TYR A 128 10.24 24.47 4.56
CA TYR A 128 10.76 23.92 3.33
C TYR A 128 12.11 24.56 2.97
N LYS A 129 13.09 23.71 2.73
CA LYS A 129 14.40 24.12 2.22
C LYS A 129 14.58 23.46 0.86
N PRO A 130 14.74 24.22 -0.23
CA PRO A 130 14.97 23.62 -1.53
C PRO A 130 16.25 22.78 -1.47
N PRO A 131 16.26 21.59 -2.09
CA PRO A 131 17.46 20.76 -2.12
C PRO A 131 18.61 21.53 -2.77
N LYS A 132 19.80 21.51 -2.15
CA LYS A 132 21.00 22.10 -2.73
C LYS A 132 21.40 21.27 -3.96
N VAL A 133 21.07 21.75 -5.15
CA VAL A 133 21.53 21.14 -6.40
C VAL A 133 23.03 21.42 -6.55
N SER A 134 23.89 20.52 -6.04
CA SER A 134 25.30 20.51 -6.39
C SER A 134 25.43 19.98 -7.82
N GLY A 135 25.97 20.80 -8.72
CA GLY A 135 25.98 20.56 -10.15
C GLY A 135 26.55 19.20 -10.61
N LYS A 136 26.06 18.80 -11.79
CA LYS A 136 26.33 17.58 -12.60
C LYS A 136 25.43 16.37 -12.34
N GLN A 137 24.16 16.51 -12.72
CA GLN A 137 23.52 15.52 -13.59
C GLN A 137 22.68 16.27 -14.63
N GLU A 138 23.34 16.68 -15.71
CA GLU A 138 22.68 17.17 -16.92
C GLU A 138 22.58 16.00 -17.92
N LYS A 139 21.34 15.67 -18.29
CA LYS A 139 20.84 14.90 -19.45
C LYS A 139 19.93 13.74 -19.07
N VAL A 140 18.62 14.01 -19.06
CA VAL A 140 17.63 13.10 -19.66
C VAL A 140 16.69 13.95 -20.53
N LEU A 141 16.33 13.40 -21.68
CA LEU A 141 15.92 14.09 -22.90
C LEU A 141 14.58 14.84 -22.78
N ILE A 142 14.55 16.08 -23.29
CA ILE A 142 13.31 16.76 -23.69
C ILE A 142 12.97 16.29 -25.11
N ALA A 143 11.93 15.46 -25.25
CA ALA A 143 11.30 15.24 -26.55
C ALA A 143 10.27 16.36 -26.80
N ARG A 144 10.35 16.98 -27.97
CA ARG A 144 9.43 18.03 -28.43
C ARG A 144 8.03 17.45 -28.62
N VAL A 145 7.02 18.11 -28.06
CA VAL A 145 5.60 17.90 -28.39
C VAL A 145 5.36 18.21 -29.87
N PRO A 146 4.84 17.29 -30.70
CA PRO A 146 4.34 17.61 -32.04
C PRO A 146 2.91 18.16 -31.97
N GLU A 147 2.65 19.28 -32.63
CA GLU A 147 1.28 19.78 -32.87
C GLU A 147 0.47 18.77 -33.68
N ILE A 148 -0.67 18.33 -33.14
CA ILE A 148 -1.65 17.53 -33.89
C ILE A 148 -2.68 18.48 -34.54
N LYS A 149 -2.62 18.59 -35.86
CA LYS A 149 -3.71 19.18 -36.68
C LYS A 149 -4.81 18.14 -36.91
N PRO A 150 -6.10 18.55 -36.95
CA PRO A 150 -7.20 17.61 -37.11
C PRO A 150 -7.34 17.19 -38.56
N THR A 151 -7.40 15.88 -38.83
CA THR A 151 -7.82 15.36 -40.14
C THR A 151 -9.07 14.50 -40.03
N LYS A 152 -10.13 15.01 -40.66
CA LYS A 152 -11.37 14.31 -41.02
C LYS A 152 -11.06 13.05 -41.83
N LYS A 153 -11.75 11.93 -41.54
CA LYS A 153 -12.15 11.00 -42.59
C LYS A 153 -13.47 10.29 -42.26
N LYS A 154 -14.25 10.15 -43.33
CA LYS A 154 -15.67 9.78 -43.44
C LYS A 154 -15.93 8.30 -43.15
N ALA A 155 -17.18 8.07 -42.73
CA ALA A 155 -17.90 6.80 -42.64
C ALA A 155 -17.90 5.94 -43.91
N LYS A 156 -18.09 4.63 -43.69
CA LYS A 156 -18.98 3.76 -44.48
C LYS A 156 -19.40 2.55 -43.63
N GLU A 157 -20.71 2.42 -43.43
CA GLU A 157 -21.42 1.19 -43.04
C GLU A 157 -21.42 0.20 -44.22
N ASP A 158 -21.42 -1.11 -43.94
CA ASP A 158 -22.62 -1.94 -44.08
C ASP A 158 -22.36 -3.44 -43.75
N THR A 159 -23.19 -3.94 -42.82
CA THR A 159 -23.80 -5.28 -42.67
C THR A 159 -23.04 -6.58 -42.92
N GLU A 160 -22.98 -7.43 -41.88
CA GLU A 160 -23.61 -8.78 -41.92
C GLU A 160 -23.88 -9.32 -40.49
N GLU A 161 -25.16 -9.52 -40.20
CA GLU A 161 -25.76 -10.38 -39.17
C GLU A 161 -25.20 -11.82 -39.30
N THR A 162 -24.91 -12.62 -38.27
CA THR A 162 -25.84 -13.25 -37.33
C THR A 162 -25.06 -14.26 -36.46
N ALA A 163 -25.62 -14.54 -35.27
CA ALA A 163 -25.46 -15.75 -34.48
C ALA A 163 -24.10 -16.01 -33.78
N GLU A 164 -23.97 -15.52 -32.55
CA GLU A 164 -23.44 -16.29 -31.39
C GLU A 164 -23.60 -15.46 -30.11
N ALA A 165 -24.85 -15.23 -29.70
CA ALA A 165 -25.20 -14.57 -28.45
C ALA A 165 -26.18 -15.45 -27.66
N LYS A 166 -25.77 -16.68 -27.33
CA LYS A 166 -26.43 -17.55 -26.34
C LYS A 166 -25.45 -18.59 -25.77
N ASP A 167 -24.34 -18.18 -25.13
CA ASP A 167 -23.59 -19.12 -24.26
C ASP A 167 -22.69 -18.49 -23.17
N LEU A 168 -23.02 -17.30 -22.65
CA LEU A 168 -22.23 -16.67 -21.57
C LEU A 168 -23.01 -16.40 -20.28
N ASP A 169 -24.29 -16.72 -20.23
CA ASP A 169 -25.14 -16.49 -19.04
C ASP A 169 -25.22 -17.71 -18.10
N ASN A 170 -24.56 -18.83 -18.46
CA ASN A 170 -24.54 -20.05 -17.64
C ASN A 170 -23.19 -20.32 -16.94
N LYS A 171 -22.24 -19.36 -16.98
CA LYS A 171 -20.94 -19.47 -16.29
C LYS A 171 -20.74 -18.48 -15.13
N ARG A 172 -21.75 -17.68 -14.78
CA ARG A 172 -21.67 -16.75 -13.63
C ARG A 172 -22.29 -17.26 -12.33
N ASP A 173 -23.03 -18.37 -12.36
CA ASP A 173 -23.68 -18.95 -11.17
C ASP A 173 -22.94 -20.13 -10.51
N GLN A 174 -21.64 -20.32 -10.79
CA GLN A 174 -20.80 -21.33 -10.11
C GLN A 174 -19.47 -20.82 -9.53
N ALA A 175 -19.25 -19.49 -9.43
CA ALA A 175 -18.06 -18.95 -8.75
C ALA A 175 -18.34 -18.44 -7.32
N SER A 176 -19.55 -18.63 -6.80
CA SER A 176 -19.92 -18.39 -5.40
C SER A 176 -20.30 -19.70 -4.73
N LYS A 177 -19.31 -20.54 -4.41
CA LYS A 177 -19.45 -21.63 -3.44
C LYS A 177 -18.08 -22.12 -2.97
N HIS A 178 -17.81 -21.84 -1.69
CA HIS A 178 -16.80 -22.43 -0.82
C HIS A 178 -15.33 -22.27 -1.24
N THR A 179 -14.69 -21.21 -0.74
CA THR A 179 -13.26 -21.26 -0.46
C THR A 179 -13.06 -22.29 0.65
N TYR A 180 -12.69 -23.50 0.26
CA TYR A 180 -12.24 -24.53 1.19
C TYR A 180 -11.03 -23.99 1.96
N ILE A 181 -11.19 -23.79 3.27
CA ILE A 181 -10.10 -23.49 4.19
C ILE A 181 -9.69 -24.86 4.77
N PRO A 182 -8.49 -25.39 4.45
CA PRO A 182 -8.05 -26.66 5.03
C PRO A 182 -7.97 -26.52 6.55
N SER A 183 -8.48 -27.54 7.26
CA SER A 183 -8.31 -27.65 8.71
C SER A 183 -6.85 -27.92 9.05
N ILE A 184 -6.47 -27.59 10.27
CA ILE A 184 -5.08 -27.50 10.73
C ILE A 184 -4.38 -28.87 10.83
N ASP A 185 -5.10 -29.98 10.60
CA ASP A 185 -4.60 -31.35 10.78
C ASP A 185 -4.08 -32.06 9.52
N ASP A 186 -4.07 -31.38 8.37
CA ASP A 186 -3.54 -32.00 7.15
C ASP A 186 -2.01 -32.03 7.22
N THR A 187 -1.45 -33.24 7.35
CA THR A 187 -0.01 -33.48 7.21
C THR A 187 0.43 -33.09 5.80
N VAL A 188 0.89 -31.84 5.64
CA VAL A 188 1.38 -31.31 4.37
C VAL A 188 2.67 -32.05 4.00
N THR A 189 2.64 -32.79 2.89
CA THR A 189 3.85 -33.40 2.33
C THR A 189 4.52 -32.38 1.42
N LEU A 190 5.66 -31.84 1.85
CA LEU A 190 6.40 -30.81 1.11
C LEU A 190 7.39 -31.43 0.12
N SER A 191 7.49 -30.85 -1.08
CA SER A 191 8.55 -31.14 -2.04
C SER A 191 9.91 -30.62 -1.57
N GLY A 192 11.00 -31.09 -2.19
CA GLY A 192 12.36 -30.64 -1.85
C GLY A 192 12.56 -29.12 -2.02
N ALA A 193 11.88 -28.49 -2.97
CA ALA A 193 11.92 -27.03 -3.15
C ALA A 193 11.16 -26.31 -2.03
N GLU A 194 9.99 -26.80 -1.64
CA GLU A 194 9.21 -26.23 -0.54
C GLU A 194 9.90 -26.39 0.82
N LEU A 195 10.62 -27.48 1.04
CA LEU A 195 11.45 -27.67 2.23
C LEU A 195 12.56 -26.61 2.32
N LYS A 196 13.16 -26.24 1.19
CA LYS A 196 14.15 -25.16 1.14
C LYS A 196 13.50 -23.81 1.45
N LEU A 197 12.39 -23.48 0.80
CA LEU A 197 11.65 -22.23 1.04
C LEU A 197 11.20 -22.09 2.51
N LEU A 198 10.78 -23.20 3.12
CA LEU A 198 10.43 -23.26 4.53
C LEU A 198 11.65 -23.07 5.45
N ALA A 199 12.81 -23.65 5.10
CA ALA A 199 14.04 -23.45 5.85
C ALA A 199 14.49 -21.98 5.82
N ASP A 200 14.45 -21.35 4.64
CA ASP A 200 14.78 -19.94 4.47
C ASP A 200 13.81 -19.05 5.29
N ALA A 201 12.50 -19.33 5.21
CA ALA A 201 11.48 -18.61 5.98
C ALA A 201 11.69 -18.76 7.49
N LYS A 202 12.10 -19.95 7.94
CA LYS A 202 12.39 -20.22 9.34
C LYS A 202 13.59 -19.41 9.83
N GLU A 203 14.67 -19.35 9.06
CA GLU A 203 15.85 -18.57 9.40
C GLU A 203 15.53 -17.07 9.51
N GLU A 204 14.75 -16.53 8.56
CA GLU A 204 14.28 -15.15 8.58
C GLU A 204 13.41 -14.84 9.81
N VAL A 205 12.43 -15.70 10.10
CA VAL A 205 11.53 -15.54 11.24
C VAL A 205 12.29 -15.62 12.57
N GLU A 206 13.26 -16.53 12.70
CA GLU A 206 14.13 -16.59 13.87
C GLU A 206 15.00 -15.34 14.01
N GLY A 207 15.48 -14.79 12.89
CA GLY A 207 16.24 -13.54 12.85
C GLY A 207 15.42 -12.35 13.37
N VAL A 208 14.22 -12.14 12.86
CA VAL A 208 13.36 -11.03 13.27
C VAL A 208 12.87 -11.18 14.72
N LEU A 209 12.55 -12.40 15.16
CA LEU A 209 12.13 -12.66 16.54
C LEU A 209 13.24 -12.38 17.55
N LYS A 210 14.52 -12.62 17.20
CA LYS A 210 15.64 -12.23 18.07
C LYS A 210 15.71 -10.72 18.26
N LEU A 211 15.41 -9.95 17.22
CA LEU A 211 15.36 -8.48 17.32
C LEU A 211 14.24 -8.05 18.27
N TRP A 212 13.03 -8.58 18.09
CA TRP A 212 11.88 -8.26 18.95
C TRP A 212 12.11 -8.71 20.40
N GLN A 213 12.58 -9.95 20.60
CA GLN A 213 12.86 -10.49 21.93
C GLN A 213 13.89 -9.65 22.70
N SER A 214 14.82 -8.99 22.01
CA SER A 214 15.80 -8.14 22.68
C SER A 214 15.23 -6.83 23.23
N GLU A 215 14.02 -6.44 22.82
CA GLU A 215 13.30 -5.27 23.35
C GLU A 215 12.31 -5.64 24.46
N LEU A 216 12.02 -6.94 24.64
CA LEU A 216 11.14 -7.42 25.70
C LEU A 216 11.86 -7.49 27.04
N LYS A 217 11.13 -7.20 28.14
CA LYS A 217 11.66 -7.25 29.52
C LYS A 217 11.85 -8.67 30.05
N GLY A 218 11.41 -9.69 29.32
CA GLY A 218 11.45 -11.10 29.73
C GLY A 218 10.77 -12.02 28.71
N GLN A 219 10.20 -13.13 29.20
CA GLN A 219 9.31 -13.93 28.35
C GLN A 219 8.04 -13.13 28.03
N PRO A 220 7.56 -13.18 26.77
CA PRO A 220 6.40 -12.41 26.36
C PRO A 220 5.14 -12.90 27.07
N ASP A 221 4.30 -11.97 27.51
CA ASP A 221 2.99 -12.24 28.07
C ASP A 221 1.93 -12.50 26.98
N ASN A 222 0.66 -12.63 27.39
CA ASN A 222 -0.42 -12.93 26.44
C ASN A 222 -0.66 -11.83 25.40
N ASN A 223 -0.50 -10.57 25.78
CA ASN A 223 -0.74 -9.42 24.90
C ASN A 223 0.46 -9.26 23.95
N GLU A 224 1.68 -9.39 24.47
CA GLU A 224 2.90 -9.36 23.67
C GLU A 224 2.92 -10.50 22.65
N LEU A 225 2.55 -11.72 23.05
CA LEU A 225 2.39 -12.86 22.13
C LEU A 225 1.33 -12.60 21.06
N TYR A 226 0.25 -11.91 21.41
CA TYR A 226 -0.80 -11.53 20.45
C TYR A 226 -0.29 -10.52 19.42
N VAL A 227 0.45 -9.49 19.85
CA VAL A 227 1.07 -8.51 18.94
C VAL A 227 2.08 -9.20 18.03
N ILE A 228 2.99 -10.02 18.58
CA ILE A 228 3.98 -10.77 17.81
C ILE A 228 3.30 -11.69 16.78
N THR A 229 2.17 -12.29 17.12
CA THR A 229 1.38 -13.11 16.16
C THR A 229 0.94 -12.27 14.96
N GLY A 230 0.36 -11.08 15.20
CA GLY A 230 -0.07 -10.19 14.12
C GLY A 230 1.10 -9.69 13.26
N LEU A 231 2.24 -9.37 13.89
CA LEU A 231 3.46 -8.98 13.17
C LEU A 231 3.98 -10.10 12.27
N LEU A 232 4.03 -11.35 12.75
CA LEU A 232 4.44 -12.49 11.94
C LEU A 232 3.45 -12.78 10.80
N LEU A 233 2.15 -12.61 11.04
CA LEU A 233 1.13 -12.75 9.98
C LEU A 233 1.33 -11.70 8.87
N GLY A 234 1.65 -10.45 9.24
CA GLY A 234 2.01 -9.40 8.29
C GLY A 234 3.30 -9.69 7.53
N TYR A 235 4.37 -10.03 8.27
CA TYR A 235 5.70 -10.33 7.72
C TYR A 235 5.64 -11.48 6.72
N LEU A 236 5.06 -12.62 7.13
CA LEU A 236 4.87 -13.79 6.27
C LEU A 236 3.80 -13.57 5.21
N GLY A 237 2.97 -12.53 5.32
CA GLY A 237 2.04 -12.09 4.29
C GLY A 237 2.78 -11.50 3.09
N ILE A 238 3.65 -10.51 3.32
CA ILE A 238 4.46 -9.89 2.26
C ILE A 238 5.49 -10.86 1.70
N ARG A 239 6.21 -11.58 2.57
CA ARG A 239 7.18 -12.59 2.14
C ARG A 239 6.56 -13.56 1.13
N ASN A 240 5.28 -13.91 1.31
CA ASN A 240 4.60 -14.85 0.44
C ASN A 240 4.29 -14.33 -0.97
N ILE A 241 4.16 -13.01 -1.13
CA ILE A 241 3.97 -12.38 -2.44
C ILE A 241 5.26 -12.52 -3.25
N GLU A 242 6.41 -12.34 -2.60
CA GLU A 242 7.73 -12.44 -3.24
C GLU A 242 8.23 -13.88 -3.36
N VAL A 243 7.98 -14.69 -2.31
CA VAL A 243 8.47 -16.07 -2.14
C VAL A 243 7.35 -16.95 -1.55
N PRO A 244 6.55 -17.60 -2.41
CA PRO A 244 5.31 -18.25 -1.98
C PRO A 244 5.52 -19.53 -1.16
N LEU A 245 4.77 -19.62 -0.06
CA LEU A 245 4.54 -20.76 0.80
C LEU A 245 3.03 -20.93 1.00
N GLU A 246 2.58 -22.18 1.04
CA GLU A 246 1.17 -22.46 1.33
C GLU A 246 0.72 -21.88 2.67
N TRP A 247 -0.56 -21.47 2.73
CA TRP A 247 -1.11 -20.82 3.91
C TRP A 247 -0.99 -21.67 5.18
N ALA A 248 -1.30 -22.96 5.07
CA ALA A 248 -1.17 -23.91 6.17
C ALA A 248 0.28 -24.00 6.67
N THR A 249 1.25 -23.98 5.76
CA THR A 249 2.69 -24.01 6.08
C THR A 249 3.11 -22.76 6.86
N ARG A 250 2.59 -21.57 6.51
CA ARG A 250 2.88 -20.32 7.23
C ARG A 250 2.31 -20.34 8.65
N ARG A 251 1.08 -20.81 8.83
CA ARG A 251 0.48 -20.95 10.18
C ARG A 251 1.28 -21.92 11.05
N ASN A 252 1.66 -23.07 10.47
CA ASN A 252 2.49 -24.06 11.16
C ASN A 252 3.87 -23.51 11.51
N LEU A 253 4.46 -22.67 10.66
CA LEU A 253 5.70 -21.97 10.97
C LEU A 253 5.55 -21.09 12.22
N ILE A 254 4.51 -20.26 12.32
CA ILE A 254 4.25 -19.41 13.50
C ILE A 254 4.04 -20.28 14.75
N VAL A 255 3.19 -21.31 14.66
CA VAL A 255 2.91 -22.23 15.78
C VAL A 255 4.17 -22.90 16.30
N ASN A 256 4.97 -23.48 15.41
CA ASN A 256 6.21 -24.16 15.78
C ASN A 256 7.24 -23.19 16.35
N THR A 257 7.30 -21.98 15.80
CA THR A 257 8.22 -20.95 16.28
C THR A 257 7.86 -20.52 17.70
N PHE A 258 6.58 -20.32 18.00
CA PHE A 258 6.12 -19.96 19.35
C PHE A 258 6.37 -21.08 20.37
N TYR A 259 6.14 -22.33 19.96
CA TYR A 259 6.46 -23.47 20.81
C TYR A 259 7.96 -23.55 21.12
N GLN A 260 8.82 -23.36 20.11
CA GLN A 260 10.28 -23.44 20.27
C GLN A 260 10.85 -22.25 21.06
N ALA A 261 10.46 -21.03 20.72
CA ALA A 261 11.01 -19.81 21.31
C ALA A 261 10.45 -19.51 22.71
N TYR A 262 9.16 -19.79 22.93
CA TYR A 262 8.42 -19.31 24.10
C TYR A 262 7.71 -20.41 24.89
N GLN A 263 7.79 -21.69 24.47
CA GLN A 263 7.08 -22.81 25.10
C GLN A 263 5.56 -22.60 25.19
N VAL A 264 4.99 -21.84 24.24
CA VAL A 264 3.55 -21.60 24.14
C VAL A 264 2.87 -22.80 23.47
N SER A 265 1.75 -23.26 24.02
CA SER A 265 1.03 -24.41 23.45
C SER A 265 0.53 -24.13 22.04
N GLN A 266 0.48 -25.16 21.20
CA GLN A 266 0.05 -25.02 19.82
C GLN A 266 -1.39 -24.53 19.73
N GLU A 267 -2.27 -25.00 20.62
CA GLU A 267 -3.67 -24.60 20.69
C GLU A 267 -3.81 -23.11 20.96
N LYS A 268 -2.99 -22.57 21.86
CA LYS A 268 -3.02 -21.15 22.21
C LYS A 268 -2.55 -20.27 21.06
N THR A 269 -1.47 -20.65 20.37
CA THR A 269 -1.01 -19.92 19.19
C THR A 269 -2.03 -19.97 18.05
N LYS A 270 -2.70 -21.12 17.84
CA LYS A 270 -3.79 -21.25 16.86
C LYS A 270 -4.94 -20.30 17.18
N LEU A 271 -5.33 -20.15 18.45
CA LEU A 271 -6.38 -19.19 18.85
C LEU A 271 -6.00 -17.73 18.54
N TYR A 272 -4.73 -17.35 18.72
CA TYR A 272 -4.27 -16.01 18.31
C TYR A 272 -4.39 -15.81 16.80
N ILE A 273 -3.91 -16.78 16.01
CA ILE A 273 -4.00 -16.74 14.54
C ILE A 273 -5.46 -16.65 14.09
N GLU A 274 -6.33 -17.53 14.58
CA GLU A 274 -7.77 -17.52 14.27
C GLU A 274 -8.43 -16.18 14.66
N SER A 275 -8.01 -15.59 15.79
CA SER A 275 -8.51 -14.28 16.18
C SER A 275 -8.16 -13.20 15.15
N TYR A 276 -6.95 -13.18 14.60
CA TYR A 276 -6.59 -12.24 13.54
C TYR A 276 -7.32 -12.56 12.24
N GLU A 277 -7.40 -13.84 11.85
CA GLU A 277 -8.10 -14.28 10.64
C GLU A 277 -9.57 -13.85 10.63
N ASN A 278 -10.26 -14.00 11.76
CA ASN A 278 -11.68 -13.63 11.89
C ASN A 278 -11.93 -12.12 11.98
N ARG A 279 -10.88 -11.33 12.25
CA ARG A 279 -10.98 -9.88 12.50
C ARG A 279 -10.37 -9.02 11.40
N ARG A 280 -9.49 -9.59 10.56
CA ARG A 280 -8.70 -8.83 9.56
C ARG A 280 -9.57 -8.10 8.53
N ASP A 281 -10.76 -8.63 8.24
CA ASP A 281 -11.71 -8.08 7.26
C ASP A 281 -12.84 -7.28 7.96
N ASN A 282 -12.68 -6.98 9.26
CA ASN A 282 -13.67 -6.22 10.03
C ASN A 282 -13.05 -4.93 10.58
N PRO A 283 -13.49 -3.75 10.07
CA PRO A 283 -12.88 -2.46 10.41
C PRO A 283 -13.05 -2.03 11.86
N LYS A 284 -13.83 -2.76 12.67
CA LYS A 284 -13.90 -2.50 14.11
C LYS A 284 -12.62 -2.90 14.86
N TYR A 285 -11.74 -3.68 14.24
CA TYR A 285 -10.50 -4.19 14.82
C TYR A 285 -9.27 -3.48 14.25
N LEU A 286 -9.29 -2.15 14.20
CA LEU A 286 -8.22 -1.32 13.61
C LEU A 286 -6.84 -1.60 14.23
N ALA A 287 -6.80 -1.92 15.52
CA ALA A 287 -5.58 -2.29 16.23
C ALA A 287 -4.91 -3.52 15.60
N GLU A 288 -5.67 -4.61 15.45
CA GLU A 288 -5.19 -5.85 14.84
C GLU A 288 -4.73 -5.64 13.39
N ILE A 289 -5.45 -4.83 12.62
CA ILE A 289 -5.07 -4.58 11.23
C ILE A 289 -3.80 -3.70 11.16
N GLN A 290 -3.67 -2.71 12.05
CA GLN A 290 -2.45 -1.90 12.17
C GLN A 290 -1.24 -2.76 12.55
N ILE A 291 -1.38 -3.71 13.49
CA ILE A 291 -0.31 -4.64 13.85
C ILE A 291 0.12 -5.47 12.63
N ILE A 292 -0.83 -5.99 11.84
CA ILE A 292 -0.50 -6.70 10.60
C ILE A 292 0.30 -5.79 9.65
N ARG A 293 -0.08 -4.52 9.47
CA ARG A 293 0.64 -3.56 8.62
C ARG A 293 2.08 -3.33 9.08
N TYR A 294 2.31 -3.20 10.39
CA TYR A 294 3.67 -3.08 10.92
C TYR A 294 4.50 -4.34 10.64
N GLY A 295 3.89 -5.53 10.73
CA GLY A 295 4.53 -6.78 10.34
C GLY A 295 5.00 -6.77 8.88
N ARG A 296 4.19 -6.21 7.98
CA ARG A 296 4.55 -6.03 6.55
C ARG A 296 5.75 -5.09 6.39
N ALA A 297 5.74 -3.94 7.06
CA ALA A 297 6.85 -2.99 6.99
C ALA A 297 8.15 -3.57 7.58
N MET A 298 8.05 -4.38 8.64
CA MET A 298 9.21 -5.04 9.25
C MET A 298 9.90 -6.04 8.30
N TYR A 299 9.16 -6.66 7.36
CA TYR A 299 9.77 -7.46 6.30
C TYR A 299 10.73 -6.62 5.45
N GLU A 300 10.28 -5.47 4.98
CA GLU A 300 11.09 -4.58 4.15
C GLU A 300 12.32 -4.07 4.91
N TRP A 301 12.14 -3.65 6.16
CA TRP A 301 13.25 -3.16 6.99
C TRP A 301 14.28 -4.25 7.30
N TYR A 302 13.84 -5.50 7.43
CA TYR A 302 14.73 -6.64 7.65
C TYR A 302 15.68 -6.81 6.47
N TRP A 303 15.16 -6.76 5.23
CA TRP A 303 15.97 -6.86 4.02
C TRP A 303 16.83 -5.62 3.73
N GLN A 304 16.45 -4.46 4.29
CA GLN A 304 17.28 -3.26 4.27
C GLN A 304 18.35 -3.24 5.37
N ASN A 305 18.45 -4.29 6.20
CA ASN A 305 19.31 -4.35 7.37
C ASN A 305 19.06 -3.22 8.39
N ASN A 306 17.86 -2.65 8.41
CA ASN A 306 17.49 -1.55 9.30
C ASN A 306 17.00 -2.08 10.66
N THR A 307 17.89 -2.79 11.34
CA THR A 307 17.59 -3.48 12.61
C THR A 307 17.21 -2.50 13.74
N ALA A 308 17.78 -1.29 13.73
CA ALA A 308 17.46 -0.24 14.70
C ALA A 308 15.99 0.21 14.58
N LEU A 309 15.50 0.44 13.35
CA LEU A 309 14.11 0.82 13.13
C LEU A 309 13.13 -0.29 13.52
N ILE A 310 13.46 -1.55 13.22
CA ILE A 310 12.63 -2.70 13.63
C ILE A 310 12.46 -2.73 15.16
N LYS A 311 13.57 -2.57 15.89
CA LYS A 311 13.59 -2.55 17.36
C LYS A 311 12.78 -1.39 17.93
N GLU A 312 13.03 -0.18 17.42
CA GLU A 312 12.32 1.03 17.85
C GLU A 312 10.81 0.91 17.65
N GLN A 313 10.38 0.53 16.44
CA GLN A 313 8.95 0.42 16.12
C GLN A 313 8.29 -0.74 16.88
N PHE A 314 9.00 -1.85 17.10
CA PHE A 314 8.50 -2.94 17.92
C PHE A 314 8.31 -2.50 19.38
N SER A 315 9.28 -1.80 19.98
CA SER A 315 9.15 -1.28 21.35
C SER A 315 7.93 -0.36 21.47
N HIS A 316 7.76 0.58 20.55
CA HIS A 316 6.59 1.48 20.55
C HIS A 316 5.26 0.74 20.45
N LEU A 317 5.19 -0.33 19.65
CA LEU A 317 3.98 -1.15 19.53
C LEU A 317 3.68 -1.89 20.82
N ILE A 318 4.69 -2.50 21.45
CA ILE A 318 4.48 -3.20 22.72
C ILE A 318 4.01 -2.21 23.78
N ASP A 319 4.67 -1.07 23.93
CA ASP A 319 4.26 -0.04 24.90
C ASP A 319 2.81 0.42 24.63
N HIS A 320 2.43 0.63 23.37
CA HIS A 320 1.09 1.09 23.01
C HIS A 320 -0.03 0.05 23.26
N TYR A 321 0.26 -1.23 23.08
CA TYR A 321 -0.74 -2.31 23.12
C TYR A 321 -0.72 -3.13 24.42
N THR A 322 0.16 -2.81 25.36
CA THR A 322 0.26 -3.50 26.66
C THR A 322 -0.03 -2.61 27.89
N ASP A 323 -0.16 -1.29 27.71
CA ASP A 323 -0.65 -0.33 28.73
C ASP A 323 -2.18 -0.34 28.90
#